data_AF-A0A4R4CXV7-F1
#
_entry.id   AF-A0A4R4CXV7-F1
#
_cell.length_a   1.000
_cell.length_b   1.000
_cell.length_c   1.000
_cell.angle_alpha   90.00
_cell.angle_beta   90.00
_cell.angle_gamma   90.00
#
_symmetry.space_group_name_H-M   'P 1'
#
loop_
_entity.id
_entity.type
_entity.pdbx_description
1 polymer ?
#
loop_
_entity_poly.entity_id
_entity_poly.type
_entity_poly.pdbx_seq_one_letter_code
_entity_poly.pdbx_strand_id
1 'polypeptide(L)'
;MSGKKAANGFLAIVSGLILIAVMLLTVIELCVFDLNFFRSEYNKLDTVSVTGMPEKDLMVTTTELLAYIQGDKDNLEIRAEINGQERQVFNQREIVHMADVQRLYLSSRMVRNAGLIVLFLFLILLRISNGKKYFRSWASGFLAAAVIFLCIFGAVGIAVWRDFQVFWDSFHYLIFTNDLWLLDPETDILIQMVPEQFFFDLVIRILALFGSAVLILALVAARIRFVYQKV
;
A
#
# COMPACT_ATOMS: atom_id res chain seq x y z
N MET A 1 -1.41 -38.76 -14.55
CA MET A 1 -1.61 -38.48 -13.10
C MET A 1 -0.66 -37.41 -12.53
N SER A 2 0.56 -37.23 -13.04
CA SER A 2 1.51 -36.19 -12.58
C SER A 2 1.02 -34.74 -12.84
N GLY A 3 0.54 -34.45 -14.06
CA GLY A 3 0.14 -33.09 -14.46
C GLY A 3 -1.00 -32.46 -13.64
N LYS A 4 -2.04 -33.23 -13.29
CA LYS A 4 -3.17 -32.71 -12.48
C LYS A 4 -2.74 -32.30 -11.07
N LYS A 5 -1.83 -33.06 -10.44
CA LYS A 5 -1.29 -32.71 -9.11
C LYS A 5 -0.43 -31.45 -9.18
N ALA A 6 0.42 -31.34 -10.21
CA ALA A 6 1.24 -30.15 -10.43
C ALA A 6 0.38 -28.91 -10.67
N ALA A 7 -0.64 -29.00 -11.53
CA ALA A 7 -1.58 -27.91 -11.79
C ALA A 7 -2.33 -27.46 -10.53
N ASN A 8 -2.77 -28.39 -9.68
CA ASN A 8 -3.46 -28.05 -8.44
C ASN A 8 -2.53 -27.42 -7.39
N GLY A 9 -1.27 -27.85 -7.33
CA GLY A 9 -0.24 -27.20 -6.51
C GLY A 9 0.03 -25.77 -6.97
N PHE A 10 0.16 -25.56 -8.28
CA PHE A 10 0.31 -24.24 -8.89
C PHE A 10 -0.88 -23.32 -8.57
N LEU A 11 -2.11 -23.76 -8.83
CA LEU A 11 -3.32 -22.99 -8.52
C LEU A 11 -3.40 -22.60 -7.03
N ALA A 12 -3.02 -23.51 -6.13
CA ALA A 12 -3.03 -23.26 -4.69
C ALA A 12 -1.99 -22.21 -4.27
N ILE A 13 -0.75 -22.31 -4.76
CA ILE A 13 0.31 -21.35 -4.42
C ILE A 13 0.00 -19.98 -5.03
N VAL A 14 -0.37 -19.94 -6.31
CA VAL A 14 -0.64 -18.68 -7.01
C VAL A 14 -1.86 -17.96 -6.45
N SER A 15 -2.95 -18.68 -6.13
CA SER A 15 -4.09 -18.05 -5.43
C SER A 15 -3.70 -17.50 -4.05
N GLY A 16 -2.80 -18.18 -3.32
CA GLY A 16 -2.22 -17.67 -2.10
C GLY A 16 -1.41 -16.37 -2.30
N LEU A 17 -0.54 -16.33 -3.31
CA LEU A 17 0.25 -15.14 -3.67
C LEU A 17 -0.65 -13.96 -4.07
N ILE A 18 -1.67 -14.22 -4.90
CA ILE A 18 -2.63 -13.19 -5.32
C ILE A 18 -3.40 -12.64 -4.11
N LEU A 19 -3.88 -13.50 -3.21
CA LEU A 19 -4.57 -13.05 -1.99
C LEU A 19 -3.67 -12.12 -1.17
N ILE A 20 -2.40 -12.49 -0.96
CA ILE A 20 -1.46 -11.68 -0.19
C ILE A 20 -1.21 -10.33 -0.88
N ALA A 21 -1.01 -10.32 -2.20
CA ALA A 21 -0.83 -9.08 -2.96
C ALA A 21 -2.06 -8.17 -2.89
N VAL A 22 -3.26 -8.73 -3.03
CA VAL A 22 -4.53 -7.99 -2.88
C VAL A 22 -4.64 -7.42 -1.47
N MET A 23 -4.35 -8.21 -0.43
CA MET A 23 -4.39 -7.74 0.95
C MET A 23 -3.42 -6.58 1.18
N LEU A 24 -2.19 -6.67 0.64
CA LEU A 24 -1.21 -5.59 0.73
C LEU A 24 -1.77 -4.29 0.14
N LEU A 25 -2.27 -4.34 -1.10
CA LEU A 25 -2.83 -3.17 -1.77
C LEU A 25 -4.06 -2.61 -1.04
N THR A 26 -4.88 -3.46 -0.42
CA THR A 26 -5.97 -3.02 0.45
C THR A 26 -5.47 -2.32 1.71
N VAL A 27 -4.47 -2.88 2.39
CA VAL A 27 -3.91 -2.27 3.61
C VAL A 27 -3.26 -0.92 3.29
N ILE A 28 -2.51 -0.83 2.18
CA ILE A 28 -1.94 0.44 1.72
C ILE A 28 -3.04 1.48 1.53
N GLU A 29 -4.12 1.15 0.81
CA GLU A 29 -5.24 2.07 0.60
C GLU A 29 -5.88 2.52 1.92
N LEU A 30 -6.14 1.59 2.84
CA LEU A 30 -6.72 1.92 4.14
C LEU A 30 -5.84 2.84 4.99
N CYS A 31 -4.51 2.68 4.91
CA CYS A 31 -3.56 3.53 5.64
C CYS A 31 -3.38 4.91 4.99
N VAL A 32 -3.24 4.96 3.67
CA VAL A 32 -2.97 6.19 2.91
C VAL A 32 -4.16 7.15 2.91
N PHE A 33 -5.39 6.66 3.07
CA PHE A 33 -6.60 7.51 3.08
C PHE A 33 -7.22 7.70 4.47
N ASP A 34 -6.44 7.47 5.53
CA ASP A 34 -6.89 7.71 6.91
C ASP A 34 -6.62 9.17 7.34
N LEU A 35 -7.63 10.03 7.26
CA LEU A 35 -7.51 11.44 7.68
C LEU A 35 -7.15 11.60 9.17
N ASN A 36 -7.45 10.62 10.03
CA ASN A 36 -7.05 10.69 11.44
C ASN A 36 -5.54 10.49 11.59
N PHE A 37 -4.94 9.68 10.74
CA PHE A 37 -3.49 9.51 10.68
C PHE A 37 -2.81 10.81 10.30
N PHE A 38 -3.28 11.46 9.24
CA PHE A 38 -2.76 12.76 8.81
C PHE A 38 -2.83 13.78 9.94
N ARG A 39 -3.99 13.93 10.58
CA ARG A 39 -4.13 14.86 11.71
C ARG A 39 -3.16 14.52 12.86
N SER A 40 -3.03 13.24 13.20
CA SER A 40 -2.10 12.80 14.26
C SER A 40 -0.65 13.12 13.92
N GLU A 41 -0.22 12.83 12.70
CA GLU A 41 1.15 13.11 12.26
C GLU A 41 1.41 14.62 12.11
N TYR A 42 0.45 15.40 11.61
CA TYR A 42 0.59 16.86 11.55
C TYR A 42 0.78 17.50 12.91
N ASN A 43 0.08 17.01 13.93
CA ASN A 43 0.26 17.46 15.30
C ASN A 43 1.62 17.03 15.87
N LYS A 44 2.04 15.80 15.59
CA LYS A 44 3.33 15.25 16.06
C LYS A 44 4.53 15.97 15.42
N LEU A 45 4.41 16.36 14.16
CA LEU A 45 5.48 16.94 13.35
C LEU A 45 5.45 18.48 13.30
N ASP A 46 4.50 19.10 14.02
CA ASP A 46 4.28 20.55 14.04
C ASP A 46 4.14 21.15 12.62
N THR A 47 3.42 20.44 11.75
CA THR A 47 3.30 20.77 10.32
C THR A 47 2.70 22.16 10.08
N VAL A 48 1.86 22.65 10.99
CA VAL A 48 1.30 24.02 10.95
C VAL A 48 2.43 25.06 10.97
N SER A 49 3.40 24.90 11.88
CA SER A 49 4.53 25.82 12.00
C SER A 49 5.48 25.71 10.80
N VAL A 50 5.71 24.51 10.28
CA VAL A 50 6.60 24.27 9.14
C VAL A 50 6.03 24.86 7.85
N THR A 51 4.76 24.59 7.56
CA THR A 51 4.10 25.03 6.32
C THR A 51 3.63 26.48 6.40
N GLY A 52 3.43 27.02 7.60
CA GLY A 52 2.78 28.31 7.82
C GLY A 52 1.28 28.30 7.50
N MET A 53 0.66 27.11 7.39
CA MET A 53 -0.74 26.93 7.04
C MET A 53 -1.57 26.61 8.28
N PRO A 54 -2.70 27.30 8.53
CA PRO A 54 -3.60 26.96 9.64
C PRO A 54 -4.08 25.50 9.57
N GLU A 55 -4.26 24.83 10.72
CA GLU A 55 -4.66 23.40 10.79
C GLU A 55 -5.90 23.09 9.93
N LYS A 56 -6.88 24.01 9.93
CA LYS A 56 -8.09 23.87 9.13
C LYS A 56 -7.77 23.77 7.63
N ASP A 57 -6.96 24.69 7.13
CA ASP A 57 -6.60 24.76 5.71
C ASP A 57 -5.68 23.60 5.34
N LEU A 58 -4.83 23.16 6.26
CA LEU A 58 -3.99 21.98 6.11
C LEU A 58 -4.86 20.74 5.90
N MET A 59 -5.86 20.51 6.75
CA MET A 59 -6.76 19.37 6.62
C MET A 59 -7.67 19.44 5.39
N VAL A 60 -8.12 20.64 4.98
CA VAL A 60 -8.86 20.83 3.72
C VAL A 60 -7.97 20.48 2.53
N THR A 61 -6.74 21.02 2.49
CA THR A 61 -5.75 20.74 1.46
C THR A 61 -5.47 19.24 1.36
N THR A 62 -5.27 18.54 2.48
CA THR A 62 -5.09 17.08 2.50
C THR A 62 -6.30 16.35 1.95
N THR A 63 -7.52 16.76 2.32
CA THR A 63 -8.75 16.13 1.83
C THR A 63 -8.86 16.24 0.31
N GLU A 64 -8.59 17.43 -0.23
CA GLU A 64 -8.59 17.71 -1.67
C GLU A 64 -7.47 16.95 -2.40
N LEU A 65 -6.27 16.88 -1.81
CA LEU A 65 -5.14 16.10 -2.32
C LEU A 65 -5.49 14.61 -2.42
N LEU A 66 -6.08 14.05 -1.37
CA LEU A 66 -6.48 12.64 -1.34
C LEU A 66 -7.61 12.36 -2.35
N ALA A 67 -8.58 13.26 -2.49
CA ALA A 67 -9.63 13.16 -3.50
C ALA A 67 -9.05 13.18 -4.94
N TYR A 68 -8.06 14.04 -5.19
CA TYR A 68 -7.32 14.03 -6.45
C TYR A 68 -6.62 12.70 -6.69
N ILE A 69 -5.86 12.17 -5.71
CA ILE A 69 -5.20 10.86 -5.85
C ILE A 69 -6.23 9.76 -6.17
N GLN A 70 -7.41 9.80 -5.56
CA GLN A 70 -8.50 8.83 -5.80
C GLN A 70 -9.14 8.91 -7.19
N GLY A 71 -8.88 10.00 -7.92
CA GLY A 71 -9.49 10.31 -9.21
C GLY A 71 -10.85 10.98 -9.08
N ASP A 72 -11.22 11.47 -7.89
CA ASP A 72 -12.49 12.14 -7.64
C ASP A 72 -12.41 13.66 -7.92
N LYS A 73 -11.21 14.15 -8.25
CA LYS A 73 -10.94 15.53 -8.65
C LYS A 73 -9.95 15.57 -9.83
N ASP A 74 -10.18 16.48 -10.76
CA ASP A 74 -9.43 16.58 -12.02
C ASP A 74 -8.09 17.32 -11.90
N ASN A 75 -7.96 18.23 -10.94
CA ASN A 75 -6.78 19.09 -10.79
C ASN A 75 -6.41 19.36 -9.32
N LEU A 76 -5.20 19.89 -9.10
CA LEU A 76 -4.69 20.31 -7.80
C LEU A 76 -4.61 21.83 -7.68
N GLU A 77 -5.66 22.53 -8.14
CA GLU A 77 -5.81 23.98 -7.96
C GLU A 77 -6.38 24.27 -6.56
N ILE A 78 -5.55 24.07 -5.54
CA ILE A 78 -5.90 24.31 -4.13
C ILE A 78 -5.26 25.62 -3.68
N ARG A 79 -6.06 26.48 -3.05
CA ARG A 79 -5.61 27.73 -2.43
C ARG A 79 -5.86 27.67 -0.93
N ALA A 80 -4.91 28.20 -0.17
CA ALA A 80 -4.96 28.27 1.29
C ALA A 80 -4.17 29.48 1.78
N GLU A 81 -4.42 29.87 3.03
CA GLU A 81 -3.60 30.84 3.73
C GLU A 81 -2.25 30.21 4.10
N ILE A 82 -1.15 30.77 3.59
CA ILE A 82 0.20 30.36 3.95
C ILE A 82 0.98 31.60 4.40
N ASN A 83 1.44 31.62 5.65
CA ASN A 83 2.09 32.75 6.28
C ASN A 83 1.27 34.06 6.17
N GLY A 84 -0.05 33.96 6.35
CA GLY A 84 -0.97 35.10 6.28
C GLY A 84 -1.32 35.57 4.87
N GLN A 85 -0.92 34.82 3.82
CA GLN A 85 -1.23 35.17 2.43
C GLN A 85 -1.94 34.03 1.70
N GLU A 86 -3.06 34.37 1.06
CA GLU A 86 -3.83 33.46 0.20
C GLU A 86 -3.11 33.18 -1.12
N ARG A 87 -2.56 31.98 -1.26
CA ARG A 87 -1.82 31.56 -2.46
C ARG A 87 -2.14 30.13 -2.86
N GLN A 88 -1.71 29.76 -4.06
CA GLN A 88 -1.73 28.36 -4.48
C GLN A 88 -0.79 27.55 -3.58
N VAL A 89 -1.27 26.39 -3.12
CA VAL A 89 -0.52 25.52 -2.19
C VAL A 89 0.65 24.88 -2.91
N PHE A 90 0.36 24.11 -3.96
CA PHE A 90 1.34 23.34 -4.71
C PHE A 90 1.82 24.10 -5.95
N ASN A 91 3.13 24.09 -6.17
CA ASN A 91 3.75 24.60 -7.37
C ASN A 91 3.68 23.59 -8.53
N GLN A 92 4.17 24.00 -9.71
CA GLN A 92 4.07 23.19 -10.91
C GLN A 92 4.80 21.83 -10.81
N ARG A 93 5.95 21.77 -10.13
CA ARG A 93 6.72 20.54 -9.97
C ARG A 93 5.93 19.53 -9.12
N GLU A 94 5.42 19.99 -7.99
CA GLU A 94 4.60 19.19 -7.08
C GLU A 94 3.33 18.67 -7.77
N ILE A 95 2.66 19.50 -8.57
CA ILE A 95 1.46 19.11 -9.32
C ILE A 95 1.77 18.00 -10.34
N VAL A 96 2.87 18.13 -11.10
CA VAL A 96 3.23 17.10 -12.10
C VAL A 96 3.65 15.81 -11.41
N HIS A 97 4.39 15.90 -10.30
CA HIS A 97 4.71 14.73 -9.48
C HIS A 97 3.44 14.04 -8.97
N MET A 98 2.47 14.78 -8.44
CA MET A 98 1.22 14.21 -7.97
C MET A 98 0.37 13.58 -9.08
N ALA A 99 0.51 14.04 -10.32
CA ALA A 99 -0.10 13.36 -11.47
C ALA A 99 0.53 11.98 -11.73
N ASP A 100 1.84 11.81 -11.51
CA ASP A 100 2.50 10.49 -11.52
C ASP A 100 1.97 9.61 -10.37
N VAL A 101 1.85 10.16 -9.16
CA VAL A 101 1.33 9.45 -7.98
C VAL A 101 -0.13 9.02 -8.17
N GLN A 102 -0.98 9.87 -8.75
CA GLN A 102 -2.36 9.54 -9.08
C GLN A 102 -2.41 8.35 -10.04
N ARG A 103 -1.64 8.39 -11.15
CA ARG A 103 -1.58 7.25 -12.10
C ARG A 103 -1.11 5.97 -11.44
N LEU A 104 -0.10 6.05 -10.57
CA LEU A 104 0.41 4.91 -9.80
C LEU A 104 -0.67 4.31 -8.91
N TYR A 105 -1.38 5.15 -8.15
CA TYR A 105 -2.46 4.69 -7.28
C TYR A 105 -3.62 4.09 -8.08
N LEU A 106 -4.12 4.76 -9.12
CA LEU A 106 -5.22 4.28 -9.95
C LEU A 106 -4.88 2.94 -10.61
N SER A 107 -3.65 2.79 -11.11
CA SER A 107 -3.15 1.52 -11.67
C SER A 107 -3.05 0.44 -10.61
N SER A 108 -2.57 0.76 -9.41
CA SER A 108 -2.50 -0.17 -8.28
C SER A 108 -3.89 -0.63 -7.82
N ARG A 109 -4.86 0.29 -7.78
CA ARG A 109 -6.27 0.00 -7.49
C ARG A 109 -6.88 -0.93 -8.54
N MET A 110 -6.59 -0.69 -9.82
CA MET A 110 -7.00 -1.58 -10.92
C MET A 110 -6.38 -2.99 -10.76
N VAL A 111 -5.07 -3.09 -10.50
CA VAL A 111 -4.37 -4.37 -10.27
C VAL A 111 -4.97 -5.13 -9.10
N ARG A 112 -5.28 -4.46 -7.99
CA ARG A 112 -5.96 -5.06 -6.84
C ARG A 112 -7.33 -5.64 -7.24
N ASN A 113 -8.15 -4.85 -7.92
CA ASN A 113 -9.51 -5.25 -8.29
C ASN A 113 -9.50 -6.40 -9.32
N ALA A 114 -8.60 -6.36 -10.31
CA ALA A 114 -8.40 -7.47 -11.23
C ALA A 114 -7.87 -8.71 -10.49
N GLY A 115 -6.95 -8.53 -9.55
CA GLY A 115 -6.42 -9.58 -8.67
C GLY A 115 -7.52 -10.30 -7.90
N LEU A 116 -8.53 -9.59 -7.38
CA LEU A 116 -9.69 -10.20 -6.74
C LEU A 116 -10.47 -11.12 -7.71
N ILE A 117 -10.71 -10.67 -8.94
CA ILE A 117 -11.42 -11.47 -9.96
C ILE A 117 -10.62 -12.74 -10.29
N VAL A 118 -9.32 -12.60 -10.53
CA VAL A 118 -8.43 -13.73 -10.84
C VAL A 118 -8.32 -14.70 -9.65
N LEU A 119 -8.28 -14.17 -8.42
CA LEU A 119 -8.29 -14.97 -7.20
C LEU A 119 -9.54 -15.85 -7.15
N PHE A 120 -10.73 -15.28 -7.31
CA PHE A 120 -11.97 -16.05 -7.31
C PHE A 120 -11.99 -17.13 -8.38
N LEU A 121 -11.53 -16.81 -9.59
CA LEU A 121 -11.40 -17.80 -10.67
C LEU A 121 -10.49 -18.97 -10.26
N PHE A 122 -9.32 -18.68 -9.69
CA PHE A 122 -8.37 -19.71 -9.29
C PHE A 122 -8.89 -20.57 -8.15
N LEU A 123 -9.59 -19.98 -7.18
CA LEU A 123 -10.25 -20.70 -6.09
C LEU A 123 -11.35 -21.63 -6.63
N ILE A 124 -12.17 -21.17 -7.58
CA ILE A 124 -13.21 -21.99 -8.23
C ILE A 124 -12.57 -23.16 -8.99
N LEU A 125 -11.54 -22.90 -9.81
CA LEU A 125 -10.83 -23.95 -10.56
C LEU A 125 -10.20 -24.98 -9.62
N LEU A 126 -9.54 -24.52 -8.55
CA LEU A 126 -8.97 -25.39 -7.53
C LEU A 126 -10.04 -26.22 -6.81
N ARG A 127 -11.22 -25.64 -6.54
CA ARG A 127 -12.35 -26.33 -5.91
C ARG A 127 -12.89 -27.45 -6.79
N ILE A 128 -13.10 -27.16 -8.07
CA ILE A 128 -13.57 -28.14 -9.07
C ILE A 128 -12.54 -29.26 -9.23
N SER A 129 -11.25 -28.93 -9.26
CA SER A 129 -10.20 -29.92 -9.55
C SER A 129 -9.85 -30.84 -8.37
N ASN A 130 -9.92 -30.34 -7.13
CA ASN A 130 -9.51 -31.05 -5.91
C ASN A 130 -10.67 -31.59 -5.06
N GLY A 131 -11.92 -31.17 -5.30
CA GLY A 131 -13.08 -31.64 -4.55
C GLY A 131 -12.87 -31.52 -3.04
N LYS A 132 -13.00 -32.62 -2.30
CA LYS A 132 -12.86 -32.65 -0.82
C LYS A 132 -11.48 -32.21 -0.32
N LYS A 133 -10.43 -32.28 -1.15
CA LYS A 133 -9.05 -31.87 -0.79
C LYS A 133 -8.79 -30.37 -0.97
N TYR A 134 -9.79 -29.61 -1.45
CA TYR A 134 -9.67 -28.18 -1.74
C TYR A 134 -9.08 -27.38 -0.58
N PHE A 135 -9.70 -27.43 0.61
CA PHE A 135 -9.30 -26.63 1.75
C PHE A 135 -7.86 -26.92 2.20
N ARG A 136 -7.48 -28.20 2.25
CA ARG A 136 -6.11 -28.62 2.56
C ARG A 136 -5.11 -28.12 1.53
N SER A 137 -5.43 -28.28 0.24
CA SER A 137 -4.54 -27.88 -0.86
C SER A 137 -4.32 -26.38 -0.85
N TRP A 138 -5.40 -25.61 -0.74
CA TRP A 138 -5.32 -24.16 -0.69
C TRP A 138 -4.55 -23.68 0.55
N ALA A 139 -4.86 -24.21 1.74
CA ALA A 139 -4.13 -23.87 2.96
C ALA A 139 -2.62 -24.15 2.85
N SER A 140 -2.24 -25.28 2.22
CA SER A 140 -0.83 -25.59 1.94
C SER A 140 -0.20 -24.59 0.97
N GLY A 141 -0.90 -24.20 -0.10
CA GLY A 141 -0.42 -23.21 -1.05
C GLY A 141 -0.27 -21.82 -0.43
N PHE A 142 -1.27 -21.38 0.34
CA PHE A 142 -1.23 -20.12 1.08
C PHE A 142 -0.08 -20.07 2.08
N LEU A 143 0.15 -21.13 2.86
CA LEU A 143 1.28 -21.18 3.79
C LEU A 143 2.64 -21.05 3.07
N ALA A 144 2.80 -21.70 1.92
CA ALA A 144 4.01 -21.55 1.11
C ALA A 144 4.18 -20.11 0.60
N ALA A 145 3.10 -19.51 0.10
CA ALA A 145 3.08 -18.11 -0.32
C ALA A 145 3.39 -17.14 0.84
N ALA A 146 2.82 -17.39 2.02
CA ALA A 146 3.02 -16.58 3.22
C ALA A 146 4.48 -16.59 3.68
N VAL A 147 5.18 -17.74 3.64
CA VAL A 147 6.61 -17.81 3.96
C VAL A 147 7.43 -16.95 3.01
N ILE A 148 7.19 -17.05 1.70
CA ILE A 148 7.89 -16.23 0.69
C ILE A 148 7.69 -14.74 0.98
N PHE A 149 6.44 -14.34 1.21
CA PHE A 149 6.10 -12.95 1.50
C PHE A 149 6.71 -12.46 2.81
N LEU A 150 6.65 -13.24 3.90
CA LEU A 150 7.25 -12.86 5.17
C LEU A 150 8.77 -12.68 5.07
N CYS A 151 9.46 -13.48 4.25
CA CYS A 151 10.88 -13.28 3.98
C CYS A 151 11.15 -11.96 3.23
N ILE A 152 10.40 -11.67 2.17
CA ILE A 152 10.53 -10.42 1.39
C ILE A 152 10.23 -9.21 2.27
N PHE A 153 9.11 -9.24 3.01
CA PHE A 153 8.68 -8.15 3.87
C PHE A 153 9.59 -7.97 5.09
N GLY A 154 10.16 -9.05 5.62
CA GLY A 154 11.20 -8.98 6.64
C GLY A 154 12.44 -8.25 6.12
N ALA A 155 12.88 -8.53 4.89
CA ALA A 155 13.99 -7.82 4.27
C ALA A 155 13.67 -6.34 4.03
N VAL A 156 12.46 -6.01 3.55
CA VAL A 156 12.00 -4.63 3.40
C VAL A 156 11.97 -3.90 4.74
N GLY A 157 11.44 -4.54 5.79
CA GLY A 157 11.42 -3.95 7.13
C GLY A 157 12.82 -3.68 7.69
N ILE A 158 13.79 -4.57 7.43
CA ILE A 158 15.20 -4.35 7.79
C ILE A 158 15.78 -3.16 7.02
N ALA A 159 15.49 -3.03 5.73
CA ALA A 159 15.95 -1.90 4.92
C ALA A 159 15.39 -0.56 5.43
N VAL A 160 14.07 -0.50 5.66
CA VAL A 160 13.35 0.65 6.24
C VAL A 160 13.95 1.04 7.60
N TRP A 161 14.25 0.07 8.46
CA TRP A 161 14.80 0.33 9.79
C TRP A 161 16.26 0.82 9.77
N ARG A 162 17.05 0.37 8.80
CA ARG A 162 18.48 0.71 8.72
C ARG A 162 18.72 2.12 8.19
N ASP A 163 18.04 2.47 7.10
CA ASP A 163 18.21 3.75 6.41
C ASP A 163 16.94 4.04 5.59
N PHE A 164 16.05 4.84 6.15
CA PHE A 164 14.76 5.11 5.54
C PHE A 164 14.91 5.97 4.29
N GLN A 165 15.81 6.96 4.30
CA GLN A 165 16.06 7.81 3.14
C GLN A 165 16.53 7.00 1.92
N VAL A 166 17.50 6.10 2.11
CA VAL A 166 17.98 5.23 1.02
C VAL A 166 16.86 4.31 0.52
N PHE A 167 16.03 3.77 1.42
CA PHE A 167 14.86 2.99 1.05
C PHE A 167 13.86 3.82 0.23
N TRP A 168 13.55 5.03 0.69
CA TRP A 168 12.58 5.94 0.09
C TRP A 168 13.02 6.36 -1.31
N ASP A 169 14.27 6.76 -1.48
CA ASP A 169 14.83 7.13 -2.78
C ASP A 169 14.86 5.93 -3.73
N SER A 170 15.27 4.74 -3.25
CA SER A 170 15.29 3.51 -4.05
C SER A 170 13.89 3.13 -4.55
N PHE A 171 12.86 3.33 -3.73
CA PHE A 171 11.48 3.16 -4.15
C PHE A 171 11.12 4.13 -5.28
N HIS A 172 11.49 5.40 -5.17
CA HIS A 172 11.20 6.38 -6.21
C HIS A 172 11.92 6.07 -7.52
N TYR A 173 13.21 5.68 -7.49
CA TYR A 173 13.95 5.27 -8.68
C TYR A 173 13.37 4.02 -9.36
N LEU A 174 12.72 3.13 -8.60
CA LEU A 174 12.07 1.95 -9.16
C LEU A 174 10.76 2.30 -9.87
N ILE A 175 10.02 3.29 -9.36
CA ILE A 175 8.65 3.59 -9.78
C ILE A 175 8.60 4.73 -10.81
N PHE A 176 9.46 5.73 -10.67
CA PHE A 176 9.47 6.94 -11.50
C PHE A 176 10.72 7.00 -12.37
N THR A 177 10.56 7.46 -13.61
CA THR A 177 11.65 7.59 -14.59
C THR A 177 12.13 9.04 -14.76
N ASN A 178 11.71 9.92 -13.87
CA ASN A 178 12.02 11.35 -13.85
C ASN A 178 12.46 11.76 -12.43
N ASP A 179 12.84 13.01 -12.26
CA ASP A 179 13.32 13.58 -11.00
C ASP A 179 12.26 14.43 -10.28
N LEU A 180 11.03 14.54 -10.77
CA LEU A 180 10.00 15.47 -10.26
C LEU A 180 9.59 15.20 -8.81
N TRP A 181 9.84 13.99 -8.33
CA TRP A 181 9.60 13.56 -6.94
C TRP A 181 10.67 14.08 -5.97
N LEU A 182 11.82 14.54 -6.44
CA LEU A 182 12.84 15.20 -5.61
C LEU A 182 12.36 16.62 -5.29
N LEU A 183 11.64 16.76 -4.19
CA LEU A 183 11.10 18.03 -3.70
C LEU A 183 12.03 18.67 -2.67
N ASP A 184 12.04 20.00 -2.64
CA ASP A 184 12.85 20.79 -1.71
C ASP A 184 12.07 21.04 -0.40
N PRO A 185 12.51 20.47 0.75
CA PRO A 185 11.83 20.65 2.02
C PRO A 185 11.80 22.10 2.52
N GLU A 186 12.64 22.99 2.00
CA GLU A 186 12.63 24.41 2.37
C GLU A 186 11.55 25.21 1.63
N THR A 187 11.07 24.72 0.48
CA THR A 187 10.20 25.52 -0.41
C THR A 187 8.93 24.81 -0.89
N ASP A 188 8.93 23.48 -1.01
CA ASP A 188 7.81 22.69 -1.54
C ASP A 188 6.84 22.29 -0.41
N ILE A 189 5.60 22.78 -0.48
CA ILE A 189 4.59 22.57 0.59
C ILE A 189 4.22 21.09 0.74
N LEU A 190 4.15 20.33 -0.36
CA LEU A 190 3.80 18.92 -0.37
C LEU A 190 4.74 18.10 0.53
N ILE A 191 6.06 18.26 0.38
CA ILE A 191 7.01 17.51 1.20
C ILE A 191 7.10 18.06 2.63
N GLN A 192 6.81 19.35 2.84
CA GLN A 192 6.65 19.92 4.19
C GLN A 192 5.42 19.35 4.91
N MET A 193 4.33 19.08 4.18
CA MET A 193 3.13 18.43 4.72
C MET A 193 3.43 16.98 5.12
N VAL A 194 4.11 16.23 4.25
CA VAL A 194 4.40 14.80 4.47
C VAL A 194 5.90 14.55 4.43
N PRO A 195 6.68 15.01 5.44
CA PRO A 195 8.13 14.87 5.43
C PRO A 195 8.56 13.41 5.61
N GLU A 196 9.86 13.15 5.53
CA GLU A 196 10.42 11.79 5.65
C GLU A 196 9.85 11.00 6.85
N GLN A 197 9.76 11.63 8.02
CA GLN A 197 9.22 10.99 9.23
C GLN A 197 7.75 10.56 9.06
N PHE A 198 6.92 11.34 8.37
CA PHE A 198 5.53 10.96 8.07
C PHE A 198 5.48 9.66 7.26
N PHE A 199 6.32 9.56 6.21
CA PHE A 199 6.37 8.36 5.38
C PHE A 199 6.96 7.16 6.11
N PHE A 200 7.94 7.37 6.99
CA PHE A 200 8.46 6.32 7.85
C PHE A 200 7.34 5.71 8.69
N ASP A 201 6.58 6.55 9.40
CA ASP A 201 5.50 6.07 10.27
C ASP A 201 4.36 5.41 9.47
N LEU A 202 4.04 5.93 8.28
CA LEU A 202 3.08 5.32 7.37
C LEU A 202 3.54 3.93 6.92
N VAL A 203 4.79 3.78 6.51
CA VAL A 203 5.37 2.50 6.08
C VAL A 203 5.39 1.50 7.23
N ILE A 204 5.82 1.91 8.43
CA ILE A 204 5.78 1.06 9.63
C ILE A 204 4.35 0.61 9.94
N ARG A 205 3.38 1.52 9.87
CA ARG A 205 1.96 1.20 10.07
C ARG A 205 1.46 0.16 9.06
N ILE A 206 1.79 0.33 7.78
CA ILE A 206 1.45 -0.63 6.71
C ILE A 206 2.08 -2.00 7.01
N LEU A 207 3.37 -2.04 7.30
CA LEU A 207 4.10 -3.28 7.61
C LEU A 207 3.49 -4.02 8.81
N ALA A 208 3.14 -3.28 9.88
CA ALA A 208 2.55 -3.86 11.08
C ALA A 208 1.15 -4.45 10.83
N LEU A 209 0.26 -3.70 10.18
CA LEU A 209 -1.11 -4.15 9.89
C LEU A 209 -1.13 -5.30 8.89
N PHE A 210 -0.38 -5.18 7.80
CA PHE A 210 -0.27 -6.23 6.78
C PHE A 210 0.37 -7.50 7.34
N GLY A 211 1.51 -7.37 8.06
CA GLY A 211 2.20 -8.50 8.67
C GLY A 211 1.32 -9.26 9.65
N SER A 212 0.57 -8.52 10.49
CA SER A 212 -0.39 -9.10 11.43
C SER A 212 -1.54 -9.81 10.72
N ALA A 213 -2.11 -9.23 9.66
CA ALA A 213 -3.18 -9.85 8.88
C ALA A 213 -2.72 -11.15 8.19
N VAL A 214 -1.53 -11.15 7.59
CA VAL A 214 -0.94 -12.36 6.97
C VAL A 214 -0.66 -13.43 8.03
N LEU A 215 -0.12 -13.06 9.19
CA LEU A 215 0.14 -14.00 10.28
C LEU A 215 -1.14 -14.67 10.79
N ILE A 216 -2.20 -13.89 11.04
CA ILE A 216 -3.50 -14.42 11.46
C ILE A 216 -4.05 -15.42 10.42
N LEU A 217 -4.02 -15.06 9.14
CA LEU A 217 -4.48 -15.97 8.08
C LEU A 217 -3.59 -17.22 7.95
N ALA A 218 -2.28 -17.10 8.17
CA ALA A 218 -1.38 -18.24 8.18
C ALA A 218 -1.71 -19.21 9.32
N LEU A 219 -2.03 -18.71 10.51
CA LEU A 219 -2.48 -19.54 11.63
C LEU A 219 -3.81 -20.25 11.31
N VAL A 220 -4.76 -19.55 10.70
CA VAL A 220 -6.03 -20.14 10.24
C VAL A 220 -5.78 -21.21 9.18
N ALA A 221 -4.93 -20.94 8.19
CA ALA A 221 -4.57 -21.90 7.15
C ALA A 221 -3.87 -23.13 7.75
N ALA A 222 -2.95 -22.95 8.71
CA ALA A 222 -2.31 -24.05 9.42
C ALA A 222 -3.34 -24.93 10.14
N ARG A 223 -4.32 -24.32 10.82
CA ARG A 223 -5.42 -25.03 11.48
C ARG A 223 -6.27 -25.81 10.48
N ILE A 224 -6.65 -25.20 9.35
CA ILE A 224 -7.41 -25.87 8.27
C ILE A 224 -6.61 -27.07 7.75
N ARG A 225 -5.33 -26.88 7.43
CA ARG A 225 -4.46 -27.95 6.93
C ARG A 225 -4.40 -29.13 7.89
N PHE A 226 -4.34 -28.87 9.20
CA PHE A 226 -4.36 -29.89 10.23
C PHE A 226 -5.70 -30.63 10.32
N VAL A 227 -6.84 -29.91 10.33
CA VAL A 227 -8.17 -30.53 10.40
C VAL A 227 -8.44 -31.44 9.18
N TYR A 228 -8.03 -31.01 7.99
CA TYR A 228 -8.24 -31.75 6.75
C TYR A 228 -7.10 -32.72 6.42
N GLN A 229 -6.20 -33.03 7.35
CA GLN A 229 -5.03 -33.88 7.11
C GLN A 229 -5.39 -35.34 6.73
N LYS A 230 -6.59 -35.80 7.14
CA LYS A 230 -7.11 -37.15 6.87
C LYS A 230 -8.12 -37.22 5.71
N VAL A 231 -8.43 -36.09 5.07
CA VAL A 231 -9.27 -35.98 3.85
C VAL A 231 -8.36 -35.94 2.60
#